data_AF-A0A3D8GWW1-F1
#
_entry.id   AF-A0A3D8GWW1-F1
#
_cell.length_a   1.000
_cell.length_b   1.000
_cell.length_c   1.000
_cell.angle_alpha   90.00
_cell.angle_beta   90.00
_cell.angle_gamma   90.00
#
_symmetry.space_group_name_H-M   'P 1'
#
loop_
_entity.id
_entity.type
_entity.pdbx_description
1 polymer ?
#
loop_
_entity_poly.entity_id
_entity_poly.type
_entity_poly.pdbx_seq_one_letter_code
_entity_poly.pdbx_strand_id
1 'polypeptide(L)'
;MEELFTIENFQRKIHRQYELLLKTKDTDMFIHYIADFFNFLCQDLTLFMTITDLLKNEIYMEQEVTELNEDLNIIMSNVLNILIDLVNEKSLEEKLRLFEENDRDVIPLYFEKGGQLNNDPQVLHQRLIDADKFIQENKLEKEVNDRLRTIYSKPVMLRNREKLFLFYIKEDWEFQKEAWVDWDSIKTQIDNLHTYNVQILIQKKLSVKYDLLNILSYIKHHYAYLKSLDELYKMNKCIEDYRQTNRTLIVLAAKDKCIWLENLEFKLEKIVNAILNNLEKKWNIDTLIKHYALKTEEFGVERIKNLIREKGESHGEKICQLDLGEFLFSKGLKPIMEKQFSRDRLDILSTGIEESIIEVKLFKKLDAIIDIFQGFAQTIKYSKEHQKSIGYYIIYQTDVDYKLITEPVYRIGNLTIYTYVIDLTSLSGRFDKREHLVLSSDEVNNYLNNKDNELVKNWKEVLLSDLLSIKGIGGVTSLKIFKQRKSLKKIDILRITGVGFGRLKSIEKRFLF
;
A
#
# COMPACT_ATOMS: atom_id res chain seq x y z
N MET A 1 -2.54 -17.52 -30.09
CA MET A 1 -2.72 -17.31 -28.63
C MET A 1 -1.58 -16.49 -28.01
N GLU A 2 -0.44 -16.30 -28.67
CA GLU A 2 0.73 -15.56 -28.15
C GLU A 2 0.48 -14.07 -27.82
N GLU A 3 -0.58 -13.43 -28.34
CA GLU A 3 -0.82 -11.99 -28.17
C GLU A 3 -1.55 -11.59 -26.87
N LEU A 4 -2.10 -12.52 -26.08
CA LEU A 4 -3.01 -12.14 -24.99
C LEU A 4 -2.33 -11.46 -23.79
N PHE A 5 -1.02 -11.65 -23.60
CA PHE A 5 -0.28 -11.22 -22.41
C PHE A 5 0.98 -10.40 -22.73
N THR A 6 0.96 -9.59 -23.80
CA THR A 6 2.06 -8.66 -24.12
C THR A 6 1.75 -7.23 -23.67
N ILE A 7 2.79 -6.39 -23.49
CA ILE A 7 2.61 -4.95 -23.18
C ILE A 7 1.73 -4.31 -24.24
N GLU A 8 2.03 -4.59 -25.51
CA GLU A 8 1.36 -4.01 -26.65
C GLU A 8 -0.13 -4.37 -26.64
N ASN A 9 -0.49 -5.57 -26.16
CA ASN A 9 -1.89 -5.93 -26.00
C ASN A 9 -2.58 -5.16 -24.86
N PHE A 10 -1.92 -5.01 -23.70
CA PHE A 10 -2.45 -4.18 -22.60
C PHE A 10 -2.58 -2.72 -23.01
N GLN A 11 -1.54 -2.14 -23.61
CA GLN A 11 -1.56 -0.78 -24.15
C GLN A 11 -2.67 -0.62 -25.18
N ARG A 12 -2.82 -1.55 -26.13
CA ARG A 12 -3.89 -1.52 -27.14
C ARG A 12 -5.28 -1.64 -26.51
N LYS A 13 -5.45 -2.48 -25.48
CA LYS A 13 -6.72 -2.59 -24.74
C LYS A 13 -7.05 -1.29 -24.00
N ILE A 14 -6.09 -0.71 -23.29
CA ILE A 14 -6.26 0.57 -22.57
C ILE A 14 -6.58 1.68 -23.57
N HIS A 15 -5.80 1.84 -24.63
CA HIS A 15 -6.03 2.84 -25.67
C HIS A 15 -7.40 2.68 -26.32
N ARG A 16 -7.79 1.45 -26.69
CA ARG A 16 -9.12 1.20 -27.29
C ARG A 16 -10.25 1.61 -26.35
N GLN A 17 -10.16 1.26 -25.06
CA GLN A 17 -11.18 1.62 -24.08
C GLN A 17 -11.18 3.13 -23.80
N TYR A 18 -10.01 3.76 -23.77
CA TYR A 18 -9.86 5.20 -23.59
C TYR A 18 -10.40 5.99 -24.79
N GLU A 19 -10.13 5.56 -26.02
CA GLU A 19 -10.69 6.18 -27.22
C GLU A 19 -12.22 6.05 -27.28
N LEU A 20 -12.76 4.89 -26.87
CA LEU A 20 -14.20 4.70 -26.73
C LEU A 20 -14.78 5.67 -25.72
N LEU A 21 -14.12 5.82 -24.57
CA LEU A 21 -14.50 6.79 -23.54
C LEU A 21 -14.52 8.21 -24.11
N LEU A 22 -13.46 8.66 -24.78
CA LEU A 22 -13.37 10.01 -25.35
C LEU A 22 -14.43 10.29 -26.43
N LYS A 23 -14.87 9.28 -27.19
CA LYS A 23 -15.98 9.42 -28.16
C LYS A 23 -17.33 9.69 -27.50
N THR A 24 -17.46 9.40 -26.21
CA THR A 24 -18.71 9.57 -25.46
C THR A 24 -18.73 10.85 -24.61
N LYS A 25 -17.73 11.71 -24.73
CA LYS A 25 -17.54 12.89 -23.87
C LYS A 25 -18.69 13.89 -23.87
N ASP A 26 -19.35 14.06 -25.01
CA ASP A 26 -20.45 15.01 -25.19
C ASP A 26 -21.82 14.38 -24.86
N THR A 27 -21.82 13.17 -24.29
CA THR A 27 -23.04 12.46 -23.93
C THR A 27 -23.35 12.60 -22.45
N ASP A 28 -24.63 12.59 -22.10
CA ASP A 28 -25.09 12.53 -20.71
C ASP A 28 -24.61 11.26 -19.96
N MET A 29 -24.13 10.26 -20.72
CA MET A 29 -23.62 8.99 -20.22
C MET A 29 -22.11 8.99 -19.99
N PHE A 30 -21.39 10.07 -20.26
CA PHE A 30 -19.93 10.09 -20.19
C PHE A 30 -19.38 9.57 -18.86
N ILE A 31 -20.01 9.96 -17.76
CA ILE A 31 -19.65 9.51 -16.41
C ILE A 31 -19.82 7.98 -16.24
N HIS A 32 -20.88 7.41 -16.82
CA HIS A 32 -21.08 5.97 -16.81
C HIS A 32 -19.95 5.24 -17.54
N TYR A 33 -19.53 5.77 -18.69
CA TYR A 33 -18.37 5.24 -19.42
C TYR A 33 -17.05 5.38 -18.64
N ILE A 34 -16.88 6.46 -17.86
CA ILE A 34 -15.72 6.58 -16.96
C ILE A 34 -15.77 5.48 -15.90
N ALA A 35 -16.93 5.25 -15.27
CA ALA A 35 -17.09 4.20 -14.27
C ALA A 35 -16.79 2.81 -14.86
N ASP A 36 -17.28 2.54 -16.06
CA ASP A 36 -17.02 1.30 -16.79
C ASP A 36 -15.54 1.15 -17.17
N PHE A 37 -14.88 2.24 -17.58
CA PHE A 37 -13.45 2.24 -17.88
C PHE A 37 -12.63 1.86 -16.63
N PHE A 38 -12.90 2.47 -15.48
CA PHE A 38 -12.20 2.11 -14.24
C PHE A 38 -12.55 0.70 -13.75
N ASN A 39 -13.80 0.26 -13.93
CA ASN A 39 -14.19 -1.11 -13.63
C ASN A 39 -13.44 -2.11 -14.52
N PHE A 40 -13.28 -1.82 -15.82
CA PHE A 40 -12.45 -2.60 -16.74
C PHE A 40 -10.99 -2.68 -16.27
N LEU A 41 -10.39 -1.54 -15.90
CA LEU A 41 -9.01 -1.54 -15.38
C LEU A 41 -8.88 -2.38 -14.10
N CYS A 42 -9.93 -2.48 -13.29
CA CYS A 42 -9.90 -3.30 -12.06
C CYS A 42 -10.22 -4.78 -12.28
N GLN A 43 -10.65 -5.20 -13.48
CA GLN A 43 -10.88 -6.62 -13.80
C GLN A 43 -9.57 -7.38 -14.02
N ASP A 44 -8.52 -6.69 -14.48
CA ASP A 44 -7.20 -7.27 -14.64
C ASP A 44 -6.32 -6.97 -13.44
N LEU A 45 -5.72 -8.00 -12.85
CA LEU A 45 -4.92 -7.88 -11.63
C LEU A 45 -3.71 -6.95 -11.80
N THR A 46 -3.07 -6.94 -12.97
CA THR A 46 -1.89 -6.08 -13.20
C THR A 46 -2.29 -4.61 -13.28
N LEU A 47 -3.40 -4.31 -13.97
CA LEU A 47 -3.95 -2.96 -14.04
C LEU A 47 -4.48 -2.48 -12.68
N PHE A 48 -5.19 -3.36 -11.97
CA PHE A 48 -5.67 -3.12 -10.60
C PHE A 48 -4.52 -2.73 -9.65
N MET A 49 -3.41 -3.45 -9.71
CA MET A 49 -2.24 -3.17 -8.88
C MET A 49 -1.53 -1.89 -9.29
N THR A 50 -1.46 -1.61 -10.59
CA THR A 50 -0.91 -0.35 -11.11
C THR A 50 -1.69 0.85 -10.57
N ILE A 51 -3.03 0.77 -10.51
CA ILE A 51 -3.87 1.81 -9.90
C ILE A 51 -3.60 1.91 -8.39
N THR A 52 -3.51 0.77 -7.70
CA THR A 52 -3.25 0.75 -6.26
C THR A 52 -1.90 1.41 -5.91
N ASP A 53 -0.87 1.17 -6.71
CA ASP A 53 0.43 1.81 -6.51
C ASP A 53 0.37 3.32 -6.75
N LEU A 54 -0.33 3.75 -7.80
CA LEU A 54 -0.57 5.18 -8.05
C LEU A 54 -1.32 5.87 -6.89
N LEU A 55 -2.21 5.15 -6.21
CA LEU A 55 -2.93 5.64 -5.01
C LEU A 55 -2.06 5.64 -3.75
N LYS A 56 -1.08 4.73 -3.66
CA LYS A 56 -0.14 4.63 -2.53
C LYS A 56 0.99 5.63 -2.59
N ASN A 57 1.38 6.08 -3.79
CA ASN A 57 2.43 7.09 -3.94
C ASN A 57 2.08 8.35 -3.14
N GLU A 58 2.78 8.57 -2.03
CA GLU A 58 2.60 9.76 -1.21
C GLU A 58 3.25 10.98 -1.86
N ILE A 59 2.63 12.14 -1.67
CA ILE A 59 3.34 13.39 -1.83
C ILE A 59 4.11 13.53 -0.52
N TYR A 60 5.40 13.19 -0.58
CA TYR A 60 6.32 12.92 0.53
C TYR A 60 6.47 14.03 1.58
N MET A 61 5.73 15.14 1.49
CA MET A 61 5.95 16.36 2.27
C MET A 61 4.70 16.91 2.99
N GLU A 62 3.54 16.23 2.89
CA GLU A 62 2.30 16.73 3.51
C GLU A 62 2.35 16.69 5.05
N GLN A 63 2.90 15.60 5.58
CA GLN A 63 3.07 15.44 7.02
C GLN A 63 4.12 16.44 7.53
N GLU A 64 5.20 16.64 6.77
CA GLU A 64 6.27 17.58 7.06
C GLU A 64 5.76 19.02 7.17
N VAL A 65 4.88 19.46 6.25
CA VAL A 65 4.22 20.78 6.32
C VAL A 65 3.33 20.89 7.54
N THR A 66 2.56 19.83 7.84
CA THR A 66 1.63 19.84 8.98
C THR A 66 2.38 20.00 10.30
N GLU A 67 3.45 19.23 10.50
CA GLU A 67 4.25 19.29 11.73
C GLU A 67 5.00 20.63 11.87
N LEU A 68 5.52 21.21 10.77
CA LEU A 68 6.12 22.55 10.81
C LEU A 68 5.07 23.64 11.12
N ASN A 69 3.86 23.52 10.55
CA ASN A 69 2.76 24.44 10.81
C ASN A 69 2.32 24.41 12.29
N GLU A 70 2.30 23.24 12.92
CA GLU A 70 2.03 23.13 14.36
C GLU A 70 3.05 23.90 15.20
N ASP A 71 4.34 23.72 14.93
CA ASP A 71 5.41 24.39 15.67
C ASP A 71 5.33 25.92 15.52
N LEU A 72 5.10 26.41 14.30
CA LEU A 72 4.97 27.85 14.03
C LEU A 72 3.68 28.42 14.60
N ASN A 73 2.58 27.67 14.65
CA ASN A 73 1.35 28.13 15.32
C ASN A 73 1.55 28.33 16.82
N ILE A 74 2.35 27.50 17.48
CA ILE A 74 2.67 27.65 18.91
C ILE A 74 3.44 28.97 19.11
N ILE A 75 4.47 29.21 18.30
CA ILE A 75 5.28 30.43 18.39
C ILE A 75 4.42 31.67 18.09
N MET A 76 3.60 31.62 17.04
CA MET A 76 2.70 32.72 16.68
C MET A 76 1.69 33.01 17.79
N SER A 77 1.16 31.98 18.46
CA SER A 77 0.26 32.17 19.61
C SER A 77 0.92 32.96 20.74
N ASN A 78 2.22 32.75 20.99
CA ASN A 78 2.97 33.52 21.98
C ASN A 78 3.18 34.98 21.54
N VAL A 79 3.41 35.24 20.25
CA VAL A 79 3.46 36.62 19.73
C VAL A 79 2.12 37.32 19.95
N LEU A 80 1.01 36.65 19.64
CA LEU A 80 -0.33 37.22 19.81
C LEU A 80 -0.61 37.55 21.29
N ASN A 81 -0.19 36.69 22.23
CA ASN A 81 -0.29 36.98 23.66
C ASN A 81 0.58 38.18 24.07
N ILE A 82 1.81 38.27 23.56
CA ILE A 82 2.68 39.44 23.79
C ILE A 82 2.01 40.73 23.31
N LEU A 83 1.41 40.72 22.13
CA LEU A 83 0.71 41.88 21.59
C LEU A 83 -0.49 42.28 22.45
N ILE A 84 -1.27 41.29 22.91
CA ILE A 84 -2.37 41.53 23.86
C ILE A 84 -1.86 42.19 25.14
N ASP A 85 -0.77 41.69 25.71
CA ASP A 85 -0.21 42.25 26.95
C ASP A 85 0.28 43.69 26.74
N LEU A 86 0.99 43.97 25.64
CA LEU A 86 1.44 45.31 25.28
C LEU A 86 0.29 46.29 25.08
N VAL A 87 -0.82 45.84 24.49
CA VAL A 87 -2.04 46.65 24.37
C VAL A 87 -2.66 46.88 25.74
N ASN A 88 -2.73 45.84 26.59
CA ASN A 88 -3.33 45.92 27.91
C ASN A 88 -2.59 46.85 28.87
N GLU A 89 -1.28 47.03 28.70
CA GLU A 89 -0.44 47.94 29.48
C GLU A 89 -0.62 49.42 29.13
N LYS A 90 -1.26 49.74 27.99
CA LYS A 90 -1.53 51.12 27.57
C LYS A 90 -2.72 51.73 28.31
N SER A 91 -2.75 53.06 28.40
CA SER A 91 -3.87 53.80 28.99
C SER A 91 -5.16 53.62 28.17
N LEU A 92 -6.33 53.90 28.78
CA LEU A 92 -7.61 53.77 28.09
C LEU A 92 -7.69 54.67 26.84
N GLU A 93 -7.15 55.88 26.90
CA GLU A 93 -7.14 56.81 25.76
C GLU A 93 -6.24 56.30 24.62
N GLU A 94 -5.08 55.73 24.94
CA GLU A 94 -4.19 55.09 23.96
C GLU A 94 -4.81 53.83 23.37
N LYS A 95 -5.47 53.01 24.18
CA LYS A 95 -6.25 51.85 23.71
C LYS A 95 -7.33 52.30 22.72
N LEU A 96 -8.12 53.31 23.07
CA LEU A 96 -9.16 53.82 22.19
C LEU A 96 -8.59 54.37 20.87
N ARG A 97 -7.46 55.09 20.89
CA ARG A 97 -6.79 55.53 19.65
C ARG A 97 -6.31 54.35 18.78
N LEU A 98 -5.75 53.31 19.41
CA LEU A 98 -5.34 52.07 18.71
C LEU A 98 -6.52 51.37 18.01
N PHE A 99 -7.73 51.51 18.55
CA PHE A 99 -8.96 50.91 18.03
C PHE A 99 -9.78 51.82 17.11
N GLU A 100 -9.58 53.15 17.16
CA GLU A 100 -10.32 54.14 16.35
C GLU A 100 -9.64 54.47 15.01
N GLU A 101 -8.30 54.47 14.94
CA GLU A 101 -7.56 54.77 13.68
C GLU A 101 -7.44 53.55 12.74
N ASN A 102 -7.75 52.38 13.27
CA ASN A 102 -7.72 51.11 12.58
C ASN A 102 -9.15 50.64 12.38
N ASP A 103 -9.67 50.63 11.13
CA ASP A 103 -11.00 50.12 10.76
C ASP A 103 -11.33 48.81 11.50
N ARG A 104 -11.97 48.89 12.68
CA ARG A 104 -12.59 47.89 13.58
C ARG A 104 -12.03 46.45 13.72
N ASP A 105 -10.95 46.08 13.03
CA ASP A 105 -10.57 44.69 12.76
C ASP A 105 -9.07 44.42 12.98
N VAL A 106 -8.30 45.34 13.59
CA VAL A 106 -6.83 45.17 13.72
C VAL A 106 -6.40 44.41 14.98
N ILE A 107 -7.31 44.21 15.93
CA ILE A 107 -7.27 43.02 16.77
C ILE A 107 -8.39 42.13 16.25
N PRO A 108 -8.16 41.27 15.24
CA PRO A 108 -9.17 40.36 14.73
C PRO A 108 -10.00 39.74 15.85
N LEU A 109 -11.32 39.65 15.70
CA LEU A 109 -12.26 38.91 16.58
C LEU A 109 -11.79 37.47 16.97
N TYR A 110 -10.74 36.97 16.33
CA TYR A 110 -9.99 35.76 16.64
C TYR A 110 -9.14 35.82 17.93
N PHE A 111 -8.84 37.00 18.48
CA PHE A 111 -8.11 37.17 19.75
C PHE A 111 -8.96 36.87 21.00
N GLU A 112 -10.30 37.03 20.93
CA GLU A 112 -11.20 36.77 22.08
C GLU A 112 -11.54 35.29 22.29
N LYS A 113 -11.29 34.42 21.30
CA LYS A 113 -11.49 32.97 21.43
C LYS A 113 -10.14 32.27 21.42
N GLY A 114 -9.51 32.24 22.58
CA GLY A 114 -8.24 31.54 22.78
C GLY A 114 -8.22 30.14 22.14
N GLY A 115 -7.14 29.88 21.41
CA GLY A 115 -6.46 28.59 21.55
C GLY A 115 -6.98 27.40 20.76
N GLN A 116 -7.61 27.58 19.59
CA GLN A 116 -7.61 26.47 18.62
C GLN A 116 -6.49 26.65 17.61
N LEU A 117 -5.46 25.80 17.75
CA LEU A 117 -4.44 25.57 16.74
C LEU A 117 -5.17 25.26 15.42
N ASN A 118 -4.94 26.07 14.39
CA ASN A 118 -5.47 25.81 13.07
C ASN A 118 -4.40 25.10 12.25
N ASN A 119 -4.73 23.92 11.74
CA ASN A 119 -3.80 23.09 10.97
C ASN A 119 -3.61 23.58 9.52
N ASP A 120 -4.27 24.67 9.10
CA ASP A 120 -4.13 25.26 7.78
C ASP A 120 -3.02 26.34 7.73
N PRO A 121 -1.93 26.12 6.96
CA PRO A 121 -0.86 27.12 6.80
C PRO A 121 -1.31 28.45 6.20
N GLN A 122 -2.42 28.50 5.44
CA GLN A 122 -2.95 29.74 4.90
C GLN A 122 -3.50 30.65 6.01
N VAL A 123 -4.13 30.05 7.02
CA VAL A 123 -4.66 30.78 8.17
C VAL A 123 -3.51 31.33 9.01
N LEU A 124 -2.44 30.56 9.21
CA LEU A 124 -1.24 31.03 9.90
C LEU A 124 -0.57 32.19 9.16
N HIS A 125 -0.44 32.11 7.84
CA HIS A 125 0.11 33.19 7.02
C HIS A 125 -0.74 34.47 7.08
N GLN A 126 -2.08 34.37 7.05
CA GLN A 126 -2.94 35.54 7.21
C GLN A 126 -2.75 36.21 8.58
N ARG A 127 -2.67 35.40 9.66
CA ARG A 127 -2.38 35.92 11.01
C ARG A 127 -1.05 36.66 11.08
N LEU A 128 -0.04 36.20 10.34
CA LEU A 128 1.25 36.89 10.25
C LEU A 128 1.07 38.28 9.63
N ILE A 129 0.39 38.37 8.48
CA ILE A 129 0.16 39.65 7.78
C ILE A 129 -0.53 40.65 8.71
N ASP A 130 -1.58 40.21 9.40
CA ASP A 130 -2.36 41.07 10.30
C ASP A 130 -1.50 41.55 11.49
N ALA A 131 -0.71 40.66 12.09
CA ALA A 131 0.17 40.99 13.20
C ALA A 131 1.35 41.89 12.78
N ASP A 132 1.97 41.66 11.61
CA ASP A 132 3.06 42.49 11.09
C ASP A 132 2.60 43.92 10.84
N LYS A 133 1.44 44.07 10.20
CA LYS A 133 0.82 45.37 10.00
C LYS A 133 0.65 46.11 11.32
N PHE A 134 0.06 45.45 12.33
CA PHE A 134 -0.14 46.05 13.65
C PHE A 134 1.18 46.42 14.34
N ILE A 135 2.19 45.55 14.29
CA ILE A 135 3.51 45.81 14.90
C ILE A 135 4.18 47.02 14.24
N GLN A 136 4.12 47.14 12.92
CA GLN A 136 4.73 48.23 12.15
C GLN A 136 4.04 49.57 12.40
N GLU A 137 2.71 49.61 12.31
CA GLU A 137 1.92 50.83 12.54
C GLU A 137 2.15 51.40 13.94
N ASN A 138 2.36 50.52 14.93
CA ASN A 138 2.54 50.88 16.33
C ASN A 138 4.00 50.91 16.81
N LYS A 139 4.95 50.62 15.92
CA LYS A 139 6.41 50.58 16.21
C LYS A 139 6.76 49.68 17.41
N LEU A 140 6.10 48.54 17.54
CA LEU A 140 6.22 47.63 18.70
C LEU A 140 7.30 46.55 18.55
N GLU A 141 8.04 46.54 17.45
CA GLU A 141 8.93 45.43 17.09
C GLU A 141 9.99 45.15 18.16
N LYS A 142 10.55 46.23 18.74
CA LYS A 142 11.58 46.11 19.79
C LYS A 142 11.00 45.45 21.04
N GLU A 143 9.85 45.91 21.51
CA GLU A 143 9.16 45.38 22.68
C GLU A 143 8.75 43.91 22.49
N VAL A 144 8.27 43.57 21.30
CA VAL A 144 7.94 42.18 20.93
C VAL A 144 9.19 41.31 20.99
N ASN A 145 10.29 41.74 20.38
CA ASN A 145 11.55 41.00 20.37
C ASN A 145 12.14 40.83 21.78
N ASP A 146 12.08 41.86 22.62
CA ASP A 146 12.56 41.80 24.01
C ASP A 146 11.76 40.79 24.84
N ARG A 147 10.43 40.73 24.66
CA ARG A 147 9.59 39.71 25.31
C ARG A 147 9.80 38.31 24.74
N LEU A 148 9.94 38.18 23.42
CA LEU A 148 10.25 36.90 22.79
C LEU A 148 11.57 36.32 23.30
N ARG A 149 12.62 37.13 23.49
CA ARG A 149 13.90 36.70 24.07
C ARG A 149 13.78 36.22 25.53
N THR A 150 12.80 36.74 26.25
CA THR A 150 12.50 36.30 27.62
C THR A 150 11.84 34.92 27.63
N ILE A 151 10.96 34.64 26.65
CA ILE A 151 10.31 33.33 26.49
C ILE A 151 11.28 32.30 25.89
N TYR A 152 12.03 32.69 24.88
CA TYR A 152 12.92 31.85 24.08
C TYR A 152 14.37 32.30 24.26
N SER A 153 14.98 31.85 25.35
CA SER A 153 16.39 32.13 25.66
C SER A 153 17.39 31.37 24.78
N LYS A 154 16.91 30.42 23.97
CA LYS A 154 17.70 29.58 23.06
C LYS A 154 16.95 29.39 21.73
N PRO A 155 17.66 29.10 20.64
CA PRO A 155 17.05 28.67 19.39
C PRO A 155 16.11 27.48 19.61
N VAL A 156 15.02 27.45 18.85
CA VAL A 156 14.05 26.36 18.88
C VAL A 156 14.24 25.43 17.69
N MET A 157 14.04 24.15 17.92
CA MET A 157 14.02 23.15 16.85
C MET A 157 12.65 23.15 16.20
N LEU A 158 12.60 23.39 14.89
CA LEU A 158 11.38 23.32 14.10
C LEU A 158 11.34 21.98 13.36
N ARG A 159 10.35 21.14 13.67
CA ARG A 159 10.20 19.79 13.13
C ARG A 159 10.05 19.82 11.62
N ASN A 160 10.75 18.91 10.96
CA ASN A 160 10.77 18.71 9.50
C ASN A 160 11.14 19.93 8.63
N ARG A 161 11.55 21.05 9.23
CA ARG A 161 12.05 22.23 8.52
C ARG A 161 13.20 21.89 7.59
N GLU A 162 14.15 21.07 8.06
CA GLU A 162 15.29 20.58 7.26
C GLU A 162 14.83 19.79 6.05
N LYS A 163 13.89 18.87 6.22
CA LYS A 163 13.37 18.05 5.13
C LYS A 163 12.68 18.92 4.08
N LEU A 164 11.84 19.86 4.50
CA LEU A 164 11.15 20.80 3.60
C LEU A 164 12.13 21.69 2.85
N PHE A 165 13.15 22.19 3.54
CA PHE A 165 14.21 22.99 2.94
C PHE A 165 14.99 22.20 1.88
N LEU A 166 15.47 20.99 2.23
CA LEU A 166 16.22 20.12 1.31
C LEU A 166 15.37 19.62 0.13
N PHE A 167 14.06 19.46 0.32
CA PHE A 167 13.14 19.14 -0.76
C PHE A 167 13.04 20.28 -1.78
N TYR A 168 13.11 21.52 -1.32
CA TYR A 168 12.89 22.70 -2.15
C TYR A 168 14.16 23.26 -2.79
N ILE A 169 15.27 23.29 -2.04
CA ILE A 169 16.55 23.85 -2.49
C ILE A 169 17.49 22.68 -2.83
N LYS A 170 17.72 22.48 -4.13
CA LYS A 170 18.56 21.39 -4.69
C LYS A 170 20.08 21.63 -4.59
N GLU A 171 20.54 22.52 -3.72
CA GLU A 171 21.94 22.94 -3.62
C GLU A 171 22.48 22.81 -2.18
N ASP A 172 23.81 22.68 -2.08
CA ASP A 172 24.60 22.55 -0.83
C ASP A 172 24.59 23.85 0.00
N TRP A 173 23.43 24.29 0.47
CA TRP A 173 23.31 25.37 1.45
C TRP A 173 23.53 24.85 2.87
N GLU A 174 24.25 25.63 3.69
CA GLU A 174 24.38 25.36 5.12
C GLU A 174 23.03 25.57 5.83
N PHE A 175 22.28 24.49 6.00
CA PHE A 175 21.01 24.52 6.72
C PHE A 175 21.23 24.46 8.24
N GLN A 176 20.78 25.49 8.96
CA GLN A 176 20.75 25.47 10.42
C GLN A 176 19.46 24.82 10.91
N LYS A 177 19.58 23.74 11.70
CA LYS A 177 18.42 22.99 12.24
C LYS A 177 17.58 23.77 13.24
N GLU A 178 18.23 24.66 13.98
CA GLU A 178 17.59 25.49 14.98
C GLU A 178 17.28 26.88 14.39
N ALA A 179 16.22 27.52 14.86
CA ALA A 179 15.84 28.87 14.47
C ALA A 179 15.77 29.77 15.72
N TRP A 180 16.34 30.96 15.64
CA TRP A 180 16.10 32.00 16.64
C TRP A 180 14.64 32.47 16.57
N VAL A 181 14.07 32.84 17.71
CA VAL A 181 12.70 33.31 17.81
C VAL A 181 12.71 34.82 18.02
N ASP A 182 12.83 35.53 16.91
CA ASP A 182 12.60 36.97 16.80
C ASP A 182 11.59 37.24 15.68
N TRP A 183 11.05 38.44 15.62
CA TRP A 183 9.95 38.79 14.71
C TRP A 183 10.30 38.54 13.24
N ASP A 184 11.51 38.91 12.81
CA ASP A 184 11.95 38.72 11.42
C ASP A 184 12.16 37.24 11.07
N SER A 185 12.72 36.47 12.00
CA SER A 185 12.87 35.02 11.84
C SER A 185 11.51 34.33 11.76
N ILE A 186 10.54 34.69 12.62
CA ILE A 186 9.18 34.13 12.61
C ILE A 186 8.50 34.42 11.26
N LYS A 187 8.55 35.68 10.79
CA LYS A 187 8.04 36.06 9.46
C LYS A 187 8.61 35.16 8.37
N THR A 188 9.94 35.07 8.32
CA THR A 188 10.66 34.26 7.34
C THR A 188 10.24 32.79 7.38
N GLN A 189 10.05 32.21 8.57
CA GLN A 189 9.64 30.80 8.68
C GLN A 189 8.19 30.58 8.22
N ILE A 190 7.26 31.49 8.55
CA ILE A 190 5.86 31.37 8.15
C ILE A 190 5.71 31.61 6.64
N ASP A 191 6.44 32.56 6.05
CA ASP A 191 6.47 32.80 4.60
C ASP A 191 7.04 31.60 3.84
N ASN A 192 8.10 30.99 4.36
CA ASN A 192 8.67 29.76 3.82
C ASN A 192 7.65 28.60 3.88
N LEU A 193 6.99 28.40 5.03
CA LEU A 193 5.94 27.40 5.18
C LEU A 193 4.79 27.64 4.19
N HIS A 194 4.35 28.88 4.01
CA HIS A 194 3.32 29.24 3.04
C HIS A 194 3.77 28.88 1.62
N THR A 195 5.01 29.23 1.26
CA THR A 195 5.60 28.89 -0.03
C THR A 195 5.65 27.37 -0.26
N TYR A 196 6.13 26.61 0.73
CA TYR A 196 6.15 25.14 0.67
C TYR A 196 4.74 24.57 0.51
N ASN A 197 3.77 25.07 1.27
CA ASN A 197 2.38 24.62 1.19
C ASN A 197 1.77 24.91 -0.19
N VAL A 198 1.98 26.10 -0.75
CA VAL A 198 1.50 26.45 -2.10
C VAL A 198 2.10 25.51 -3.14
N GLN A 199 3.41 25.25 -3.07
CA GLN A 199 4.10 24.35 -4.01
C GLN A 199 3.61 22.92 -3.88
N ILE A 200 3.42 22.42 -2.66
CA ILE A 200 2.84 21.10 -2.41
C ILE A 200 1.42 21.04 -2.94
N LEU A 201 0.57 22.05 -2.73
CA LEU A 201 -0.78 22.12 -3.29
C LEU A 201 -0.80 22.12 -4.81
N ILE A 202 0.13 22.83 -5.46
CA ILE A 202 0.33 22.77 -6.92
C ILE A 202 0.71 21.36 -7.33
N GLN A 203 1.68 20.73 -6.67
CA GLN A 203 2.05 19.33 -6.92
C GLN A 203 0.88 18.38 -6.69
N LYS A 204 0.03 18.60 -5.67
CA LYS A 204 -1.18 17.80 -5.43
C LYS A 204 -2.14 17.90 -6.61
N LYS A 205 -2.45 19.12 -7.05
CA LYS A 205 -3.31 19.38 -8.22
C LYS A 205 -2.75 18.74 -9.50
N LEU A 206 -1.42 18.70 -9.62
CA LEU A 206 -0.73 18.05 -10.74
C LEU A 206 -0.52 16.54 -10.53
N SER A 207 -0.82 15.98 -9.36
CA SER A 207 -0.58 14.57 -9.07
C SER A 207 -1.64 13.66 -9.67
N VAL A 208 -1.21 12.50 -10.17
CA VAL A 208 -2.12 11.46 -10.68
C VAL A 208 -2.97 10.88 -9.54
N LYS A 209 -2.40 10.76 -8.34
CA LYS A 209 -3.10 10.26 -7.15
C LYS A 209 -4.33 11.10 -6.84
N TYR A 210 -4.21 12.42 -6.83
CA TYR A 210 -5.34 13.30 -6.51
C TYR A 210 -6.44 13.25 -7.58
N ASP A 211 -6.07 13.13 -8.86
CA ASP A 211 -7.04 12.92 -9.94
C ASP A 211 -7.77 11.58 -9.79
N LEU A 212 -7.04 10.50 -9.46
CA LEU A 212 -7.63 9.20 -9.14
C LEU A 212 -8.57 9.29 -7.93
N LEU A 213 -8.17 9.94 -6.85
CA LEU A 213 -9.00 10.10 -5.65
C LEU A 213 -10.29 10.87 -5.97
N ASN A 214 -10.21 11.95 -6.74
CA ASN A 214 -11.37 12.72 -7.18
C ASN A 214 -12.34 11.86 -7.99
N ILE A 215 -11.82 11.19 -9.02
CA ILE A 215 -12.66 10.40 -9.95
C ILE A 215 -13.24 9.18 -9.24
N LEU A 216 -12.43 8.39 -8.54
CA LEU A 216 -12.86 7.17 -7.86
C LEU A 216 -13.83 7.44 -6.71
N SER A 217 -13.66 8.55 -5.98
CA SER A 217 -14.60 8.94 -4.91
C SER A 217 -15.96 9.35 -5.47
N TYR A 218 -15.97 10.04 -6.61
CA TYR A 218 -17.18 10.37 -7.33
C TYR A 218 -17.88 9.10 -7.86
N ILE A 219 -17.14 8.21 -8.53
CA ILE A 219 -17.68 6.93 -9.03
C ILE A 219 -18.25 6.12 -7.87
N LYS A 220 -17.55 6.04 -6.72
CA LYS A 220 -18.04 5.33 -5.54
C LYS A 220 -19.37 5.88 -5.03
N HIS A 221 -19.57 7.20 -5.11
CA HIS A 221 -20.82 7.82 -4.68
C HIS A 221 -22.00 7.45 -5.58
N HIS A 222 -21.78 7.36 -6.90
CA HIS A 222 -22.84 7.22 -7.91
C HIS A 222 -23.01 5.79 -8.47
N TYR A 223 -21.97 4.96 -8.44
CA TYR A 223 -21.90 3.63 -9.06
C TYR A 223 -21.31 2.58 -8.10
N ALA A 224 -21.76 2.60 -6.84
CA ALA A 224 -21.25 1.73 -5.77
C ALA A 224 -21.42 0.21 -6.02
N TYR A 225 -22.18 -0.18 -7.06
CA TYR A 225 -22.52 -1.57 -7.36
C TYR A 225 -21.50 -2.28 -8.28
N LEU A 226 -20.46 -1.59 -8.76
CA LEU A 226 -19.45 -2.16 -9.66
C LEU A 226 -18.47 -3.08 -8.89
N LYS A 227 -18.60 -4.40 -9.09
CA LYS A 227 -17.93 -5.44 -8.30
C LYS A 227 -16.40 -5.29 -8.24
N SER A 228 -15.74 -5.03 -9.37
CA SER A 228 -14.27 -4.91 -9.41
C SER A 228 -13.77 -3.65 -8.71
N LEU A 229 -14.57 -2.58 -8.68
CA LEU A 229 -14.23 -1.37 -7.92
C LEU A 229 -14.42 -1.55 -6.42
N ASP A 230 -15.36 -2.39 -5.98
CA ASP A 230 -15.54 -2.70 -4.56
C ASP A 230 -14.27 -3.31 -3.93
N GLU A 231 -13.58 -4.19 -4.64
CA GLU A 231 -12.29 -4.74 -4.22
C GLU A 231 -11.20 -3.65 -4.12
N LEU A 232 -11.18 -2.72 -5.07
CA LEU A 232 -10.24 -1.58 -5.06
C LEU A 232 -10.49 -0.69 -3.84
N TYR A 233 -11.75 -0.39 -3.54
CA TYR A 233 -12.14 0.44 -2.39
C TYR A 233 -11.80 -0.23 -1.05
N LYS A 234 -11.97 -1.55 -0.94
CA LYS A 234 -11.55 -2.32 0.25
C LYS A 234 -10.03 -2.29 0.43
N MET A 235 -9.27 -2.32 -0.67
CA MET A 235 -7.82 -2.27 -0.63
C MET A 235 -7.27 -0.87 -0.33
N ASN A 236 -7.93 0.18 -0.78
CA ASN A 236 -7.41 1.55 -0.76
C ASN A 236 -8.32 2.46 0.06
N LYS A 237 -8.17 2.40 1.39
CA LYS A 237 -8.97 3.19 2.35
C LYS A 237 -8.90 4.71 2.08
N CYS A 238 -7.78 5.19 1.55
CA CYS A 238 -7.58 6.60 1.18
C CYS A 238 -8.67 7.16 0.25
N ILE A 239 -9.29 6.33 -0.59
CA ILE A 239 -10.42 6.75 -1.44
C ILE A 239 -11.64 7.10 -0.57
N GLU A 240 -11.94 6.27 0.42
CA GLU A 240 -13.06 6.52 1.33
C GLU A 240 -12.79 7.71 2.23
N ASP A 241 -11.59 7.83 2.78
CA ASP A 241 -11.19 8.96 3.62
C ASP A 241 -11.30 10.28 2.82
N TYR A 242 -10.82 10.29 1.57
CA TYR A 242 -10.95 11.44 0.68
C TYR A 242 -12.41 11.79 0.38
N ARG A 243 -13.24 10.79 0.08
CA ARG A 243 -14.68 10.96 -0.19
C ARG A 243 -15.41 11.59 0.98
N GLN A 244 -15.09 11.19 2.21
CA GLN A 244 -15.71 11.72 3.40
C GLN A 244 -15.33 13.18 3.64
N THR A 245 -14.04 13.50 3.54
CA THR A 245 -13.52 14.88 3.69
C THR A 245 -14.10 15.83 2.63
N ASN A 246 -14.31 15.33 1.40
CA ASN A 246 -14.76 16.14 0.26
C ASN A 246 -16.24 15.91 -0.11
N ARG A 247 -17.04 15.34 0.79
CA ARG A 247 -18.42 14.92 0.50
C ARG A 247 -19.28 16.03 -0.09
N THR A 248 -19.22 17.23 0.48
CA THR A 248 -20.01 18.38 0.01
C THR A 248 -19.65 18.75 -1.43
N LEU A 249 -18.35 18.81 -1.74
CA LEU A 249 -17.87 19.09 -3.10
C LEU A 249 -18.32 18.02 -4.10
N ILE A 250 -18.24 16.74 -3.72
CA ILE A 250 -18.67 15.62 -4.56
C ILE A 250 -20.18 15.67 -4.83
N VAL A 251 -20.99 15.98 -3.81
CA VAL A 251 -22.45 16.09 -3.95
C VAL A 251 -22.84 17.31 -4.80
N LEU A 252 -22.14 18.44 -4.64
CA LEU A 252 -22.39 19.63 -5.45
C LEU A 252 -21.96 19.43 -6.91
N ALA A 253 -20.82 18.79 -7.14
CA ALA A 253 -20.34 18.37 -8.46
C ALA A 253 -21.34 17.47 -9.21
N ALA A 254 -22.13 16.67 -8.49
CA ALA A 254 -23.17 15.85 -9.09
C ALA A 254 -24.38 16.67 -9.58
N LYS A 255 -24.61 17.86 -8.99
CA LYS A 255 -25.72 18.74 -9.35
C LYS A 255 -25.35 19.69 -10.48
N ASP A 256 -24.17 20.30 -10.39
CA ASP A 256 -23.61 21.16 -11.45
C ASP A 256 -22.60 20.37 -12.27
N LYS A 257 -23.10 19.73 -13.35
CA LYS A 257 -22.29 18.97 -14.32
C LYS A 257 -21.03 19.77 -14.76
N CYS A 258 -21.08 21.10 -14.79
CA CYS A 258 -20.00 21.96 -15.29
C CYS A 258 -18.72 21.95 -14.44
N ILE A 259 -18.78 22.07 -13.11
CA ILE A 259 -17.59 22.33 -12.29
C ILE A 259 -16.67 21.09 -12.19
N TRP A 260 -17.25 19.89 -12.25
CA TRP A 260 -16.49 18.65 -12.15
C TRP A 260 -15.93 18.17 -13.49
N LEU A 261 -16.63 18.49 -14.60
CA LEU A 261 -16.17 18.20 -15.96
C LEU A 261 -14.98 19.08 -16.37
N GLU A 262 -14.74 20.20 -15.68
CA GLU A 262 -13.57 21.04 -15.94
C GLU A 262 -12.27 20.22 -15.81
N ASN A 263 -11.56 20.13 -16.94
CA ASN A 263 -10.31 19.41 -17.10
C ASN A 263 -10.40 17.88 -16.89
N LEU A 264 -11.60 17.27 -16.93
CA LEU A 264 -11.75 15.82 -16.73
C LEU A 264 -11.01 15.01 -17.80
N GLU A 265 -11.04 15.45 -19.06
CA GLU A 265 -10.25 14.86 -20.14
C GLU A 265 -8.75 14.88 -19.82
N PHE A 266 -8.23 16.02 -19.40
CA PHE A 266 -6.82 16.17 -19.02
C PHE A 266 -6.43 15.28 -17.85
N LYS A 267 -7.30 15.17 -16.82
CA LYS A 267 -7.11 14.26 -15.68
C LYS A 267 -7.07 12.81 -16.14
N LEU A 268 -8.00 12.41 -17.00
CA LEU A 268 -8.06 11.05 -17.54
C LEU A 268 -6.83 10.74 -18.39
N GLU A 269 -6.39 11.66 -19.24
CA GLU A 269 -5.17 11.53 -20.03
C GLU A 269 -3.95 11.34 -19.14
N LYS A 270 -3.81 12.17 -18.09
CA LYS A 270 -2.73 12.07 -17.11
C LYS A 270 -2.72 10.71 -16.42
N ILE A 271 -3.89 10.20 -16.02
CA ILE A 271 -4.05 8.88 -15.40
C ILE A 271 -3.67 7.78 -16.39
N VAL A 272 -4.18 7.81 -17.62
CA VAL A 272 -3.89 6.81 -18.65
C VAL A 272 -2.39 6.77 -18.94
N ASN A 273 -1.76 7.92 -19.17
CA ASN A 273 -0.33 8.01 -19.40
C ASN A 273 0.47 7.49 -18.20
N ALA A 274 0.04 7.78 -16.97
CA ALA A 274 0.69 7.25 -15.77
C ALA A 274 0.55 5.74 -15.64
N ILE A 275 -0.61 5.17 -15.98
CA ILE A 275 -0.83 3.72 -16.03
C ILE A 275 0.08 3.10 -17.09
N LEU A 276 0.12 3.64 -18.31
CA LEU A 276 0.95 3.13 -19.40
C LEU A 276 2.45 3.20 -19.05
N ASN A 277 2.91 4.34 -18.52
CA ASN A 277 4.30 4.51 -18.07
C ASN A 277 4.65 3.54 -16.93
N ASN A 278 3.73 3.30 -16.00
CA ASN A 278 3.95 2.32 -14.94
C ASN A 278 3.94 0.89 -15.47
N LEU A 279 3.11 0.56 -16.47
CA LEU A 279 3.13 -0.76 -17.12
C LEU A 279 4.44 -1.02 -17.85
N GLU A 280 5.00 -0.01 -18.50
CA GLU A 280 6.32 -0.09 -19.15
C GLU A 280 7.45 -0.26 -18.13
N LYS A 281 7.39 0.47 -17.01
CA LYS A 281 8.41 0.42 -15.94
C LYS A 281 8.34 -0.83 -15.07
N LYS A 282 7.13 -1.30 -14.81
CA LYS A 282 6.82 -2.43 -13.94
C LYS A 282 6.37 -3.60 -14.77
N TRP A 283 7.14 -3.97 -15.82
CA TRP A 283 6.75 -5.13 -16.61
C TRP A 283 6.61 -6.33 -15.69
N ASN A 284 5.35 -6.70 -15.48
CA ASN A 284 4.95 -7.27 -14.21
C ASN A 284 5.40 -8.71 -14.24
N ILE A 285 6.32 -9.07 -13.36
CA ILE A 285 6.76 -10.46 -13.19
C ILE A 285 5.54 -11.38 -13.06
N ASP A 286 4.44 -10.86 -12.51
CA ASP A 286 3.08 -11.41 -12.56
C ASP A 286 2.65 -11.91 -13.96
N THR A 287 2.68 -11.04 -14.98
CA THR A 287 2.29 -11.36 -16.37
C THR A 287 3.23 -12.37 -17.00
N LEU A 288 4.53 -12.26 -16.74
CA LEU A 288 5.52 -13.21 -17.23
C LEU A 288 5.32 -14.61 -16.61
N ILE A 289 5.06 -14.68 -15.31
CA ILE A 289 4.77 -15.94 -14.62
C ILE A 289 3.45 -16.53 -15.12
N LYS A 290 2.39 -15.72 -15.32
CA LYS A 290 1.13 -16.18 -15.92
C LYS A 290 1.33 -16.80 -17.30
N HIS A 291 2.09 -16.12 -18.16
CA HIS A 291 2.40 -16.64 -19.48
C HIS A 291 3.23 -17.92 -19.40
N TYR A 292 4.23 -17.97 -18.52
CA TYR A 292 5.01 -19.17 -18.28
C TYR A 292 4.15 -20.34 -17.80
N ALA A 293 3.26 -20.10 -16.83
CA ALA A 293 2.35 -21.11 -16.29
C ALA A 293 1.45 -21.69 -17.38
N LEU A 294 0.78 -20.83 -18.16
CA LEU A 294 -0.10 -21.26 -19.25
C LEU A 294 0.67 -22.08 -20.30
N LYS A 295 1.83 -21.58 -20.75
CA LYS A 295 2.67 -22.28 -21.74
C LYS A 295 3.14 -23.63 -21.22
N THR A 296 3.45 -23.70 -19.93
CA THR A 296 3.91 -24.92 -19.27
C THR A 296 2.78 -25.95 -19.20
N GLU A 297 1.58 -25.56 -18.80
CA GLU A 297 0.41 -26.44 -18.71
C GLU A 297 -0.04 -26.95 -20.09
N GLU A 298 0.03 -26.12 -21.13
CA GLU A 298 -0.40 -26.50 -22.48
C GLU A 298 0.62 -27.36 -23.23
N PHE A 299 1.93 -27.05 -23.11
CA PHE A 299 2.96 -27.64 -23.96
C PHE A 299 4.21 -28.13 -23.21
N GLY A 300 4.42 -27.67 -21.98
CA GLY A 300 5.66 -27.89 -21.23
C GLY A 300 5.64 -29.04 -20.23
N VAL A 301 4.46 -29.58 -19.88
CA VAL A 301 4.30 -30.55 -18.79
C VAL A 301 5.22 -31.77 -18.94
N GLU A 302 5.16 -32.45 -20.09
CA GLU A 302 5.94 -33.67 -20.32
C GLU A 302 7.45 -33.38 -20.33
N ARG A 303 7.86 -32.24 -20.87
CA ARG A 303 9.27 -31.80 -20.86
C ARG A 303 9.78 -31.64 -19.43
N ILE A 304 9.05 -30.92 -18.58
CA ILE A 304 9.46 -30.68 -17.19
C ILE A 304 9.46 -31.99 -16.38
N LYS A 305 8.41 -32.82 -16.52
CA LYS A 305 8.36 -34.16 -15.89
C LYS A 305 9.57 -35.01 -16.24
N ASN A 306 9.96 -35.03 -17.52
CA ASN A 306 11.12 -35.78 -17.99
C ASN A 306 12.41 -35.26 -17.35
N LEU A 307 12.61 -33.94 -17.33
CA LEU A 307 13.78 -33.33 -16.69
C LEU A 307 13.87 -33.69 -15.20
N ILE A 308 12.74 -33.62 -14.46
CA ILE A 308 12.69 -34.00 -13.04
C ILE A 308 13.06 -35.48 -12.85
N ARG A 309 12.53 -36.36 -13.70
CA ARG A 309 12.80 -37.81 -13.63
C ARG A 309 14.26 -38.14 -13.94
N GLU A 310 14.84 -37.53 -14.98
CA GLU A 310 16.22 -37.79 -15.43
C GLU A 310 17.28 -37.35 -14.41
N LYS A 311 17.05 -36.24 -13.71
CA LYS A 311 17.98 -35.68 -12.72
C LYS A 311 17.71 -36.14 -11.28
N GLY A 312 16.65 -36.93 -11.09
CA GLY A 312 16.22 -37.46 -9.81
C GLY A 312 15.31 -36.50 -9.04
N GLU A 313 14.33 -37.07 -8.34
CA GLU A 313 13.28 -36.30 -7.65
C GLU A 313 13.85 -35.30 -6.62
N SER A 314 14.97 -35.60 -5.96
CA SER A 314 15.60 -34.71 -4.99
C SER A 314 16.02 -33.35 -5.57
N HIS A 315 16.17 -33.25 -6.90
CA HIS A 315 16.51 -32.01 -7.61
C HIS A 315 15.31 -31.36 -8.32
N GLY A 316 14.11 -31.91 -8.19
CA GLY A 316 12.95 -31.48 -8.96
C GLY A 316 12.61 -30.00 -8.81
N GLU A 317 12.67 -29.48 -7.58
CA GLU A 317 12.42 -28.06 -7.29
C GLU A 317 13.44 -27.16 -8.01
N LYS A 318 14.73 -27.51 -7.94
CA LYS A 318 15.80 -26.76 -8.62
C LYS A 318 15.64 -26.75 -10.14
N ILE A 319 15.12 -27.82 -10.73
CA ILE A 319 14.85 -27.89 -12.17
C ILE A 319 13.73 -26.92 -12.54
N CYS A 320 12.65 -26.90 -11.76
CA CYS A 320 11.55 -25.97 -11.96
C CYS A 320 12.01 -24.51 -11.80
N GLN A 321 12.90 -24.24 -10.83
CA GLN A 321 13.50 -22.92 -10.65
C GLN A 321 14.34 -22.50 -11.86
N LEU A 322 15.22 -23.38 -12.35
CA LEU A 322 16.08 -23.08 -13.50
C LEU A 322 15.25 -22.86 -14.77
N ASP A 323 14.20 -23.64 -14.97
CA ASP A 323 13.31 -23.52 -16.12
C ASP A 323 12.56 -22.18 -16.14
N LEU A 324 12.00 -21.77 -14.99
CA LEU A 324 11.40 -20.46 -14.83
C LEU A 324 12.43 -19.35 -15.02
N GLY A 325 13.61 -19.49 -14.42
CA GLY A 325 14.71 -18.53 -14.58
C GLY A 325 15.13 -18.35 -16.04
N GLU A 326 15.29 -19.43 -16.80
CA GLU A 326 15.61 -19.38 -18.23
C GLU A 326 14.52 -18.69 -19.03
N PHE A 327 13.24 -18.97 -18.72
CA PHE A 327 12.13 -18.26 -19.35
C PHE A 327 12.18 -16.76 -19.05
N LEU A 328 12.33 -16.35 -17.78
CA LEU A 328 12.40 -14.94 -17.39
C LEU A 328 13.60 -14.25 -18.06
N PHE A 329 14.74 -14.94 -18.16
CA PHE A 329 15.92 -14.46 -18.89
C PHE A 329 15.64 -14.23 -20.37
N SER A 330 14.96 -15.17 -21.04
CA SER A 330 14.55 -15.03 -22.44
C SER A 330 13.59 -13.84 -22.68
N LYS A 331 12.97 -13.34 -21.62
CA LYS A 331 12.07 -12.17 -21.62
C LYS A 331 12.75 -10.89 -21.17
N GLY A 332 14.09 -10.89 -21.08
CA GLY A 332 14.89 -9.69 -20.82
C GLY A 332 15.08 -9.37 -19.34
N LEU A 333 14.56 -10.19 -18.42
CA LEU A 333 14.90 -10.08 -17.00
C LEU A 333 16.29 -10.68 -16.74
N LYS A 334 16.91 -10.28 -15.64
CA LYS A 334 18.19 -10.84 -15.20
C LYS A 334 17.98 -11.58 -13.88
N PRO A 335 17.45 -12.81 -13.90
CA PRO A 335 17.25 -13.59 -12.69
C PRO A 335 18.60 -13.99 -12.09
N ILE A 336 18.81 -13.65 -10.83
CA ILE A 336 19.90 -14.12 -10.00
C ILE A 336 19.37 -15.33 -9.23
N MET A 337 19.98 -16.48 -9.52
CA MET A 337 19.78 -17.72 -8.77
C MET A 337 20.81 -17.74 -7.63
N GLU A 338 20.37 -17.65 -6.37
CA GLU A 338 21.33 -17.76 -5.27
C GLU A 338 21.97 -19.15 -5.23
N LYS A 339 23.30 -19.19 -5.11
CA LYS A 339 24.05 -20.43 -4.89
C LYS A 339 23.66 -20.97 -3.51
N GLN A 340 23.33 -22.25 -3.44
CA GLN A 340 23.04 -22.97 -2.18
C GLN A 340 24.13 -22.69 -1.13
N PHE A 341 23.82 -21.82 -0.16
CA PHE A 341 24.59 -21.67 1.06
C PHE A 341 23.61 -21.78 2.24
N SER A 342 23.55 -22.96 2.85
CA SER A 342 22.74 -23.30 4.04
C SER A 342 21.23 -23.55 3.82
N ARG A 343 20.53 -23.93 4.90
CA ARG A 343 19.12 -24.42 4.94
C ARG A 343 18.07 -23.35 4.63
N ASP A 344 18.46 -22.08 4.59
CA ASP A 344 17.61 -20.97 4.21
C ASP A 344 18.04 -20.49 2.82
N ARG A 345 17.22 -20.72 1.79
CA ARG A 345 17.51 -20.39 0.40
C ARG A 345 16.40 -19.54 -0.20
N LEU A 346 16.79 -18.46 -0.88
CA LEU A 346 15.96 -17.71 -1.83
C LEU A 346 16.16 -18.33 -3.23
N ASP A 347 15.08 -18.54 -3.96
CA ASP A 347 15.17 -19.27 -5.22
C ASP A 347 15.55 -18.40 -6.41
N ILE A 348 14.83 -17.29 -6.63
CA ILE A 348 15.08 -16.36 -7.72
C ILE A 348 14.92 -14.93 -7.20
N LEU A 349 15.98 -14.13 -7.32
CA LEU A 349 15.92 -12.68 -7.24
C LEU A 349 15.98 -12.13 -8.67
N SER A 350 14.90 -11.53 -9.15
CA SER A 350 14.96 -10.84 -10.45
C SER A 350 15.67 -9.49 -10.31
N THR A 351 16.61 -9.16 -11.21
CA THR A 351 17.19 -7.81 -11.27
C THR A 351 16.57 -6.99 -12.40
N GLY A 352 16.23 -5.72 -12.10
CA GLY A 352 15.45 -4.80 -12.92
C GLY A 352 15.02 -3.56 -12.11
N ILE A 353 14.10 -2.74 -12.65
CA ILE A 353 13.63 -1.49 -11.99
C ILE A 353 12.90 -1.79 -10.65
N GLU A 354 12.30 -2.97 -10.53
CA GLU A 354 11.77 -3.49 -9.26
C GLU A 354 12.31 -4.91 -9.04
N GLU A 355 13.38 -5.05 -8.25
CA GLU A 355 13.85 -6.39 -7.89
C GLU A 355 12.72 -7.13 -7.17
N SER A 356 12.26 -8.23 -7.73
CA SER A 356 11.20 -9.04 -7.15
C SER A 356 11.72 -10.38 -6.67
N ILE A 357 11.14 -10.84 -5.57
CA ILE A 357 11.41 -12.12 -4.95
C ILE A 357 10.45 -13.14 -5.53
N ILE A 358 11.01 -14.23 -6.04
CA ILE A 358 10.29 -15.33 -6.66
C ILE A 358 10.73 -16.61 -5.94
N GLU A 359 9.80 -17.22 -5.21
CA GLU A 359 9.99 -18.47 -4.48
C GLU A 359 9.34 -19.62 -5.26
N VAL A 360 10.00 -20.78 -5.31
CA VAL A 360 9.53 -21.92 -6.10
C VAL A 360 9.49 -23.18 -5.24
N LYS A 361 8.32 -23.82 -5.15
CA LYS A 361 8.18 -25.11 -4.48
C LYS A 361 7.60 -26.18 -5.40
N LEU A 362 7.87 -27.44 -5.05
CA LEU A 362 7.37 -28.61 -5.77
C LEU A 362 6.47 -29.45 -4.86
N PHE A 363 5.17 -29.41 -5.10
CA PHE A 363 4.16 -30.22 -4.41
C PHE A 363 4.06 -31.62 -5.04
N LYS A 364 4.81 -32.56 -4.47
CA LYS A 364 4.88 -33.94 -4.99
C LYS A 364 3.86 -34.90 -4.43
N LYS A 365 3.58 -34.73 -3.13
CA LYS A 365 2.73 -35.59 -2.33
C LYS A 365 2.17 -34.78 -1.17
N LEU A 366 1.08 -35.22 -0.57
CA LEU A 366 0.48 -34.56 0.59
C LEU A 366 1.45 -34.26 1.74
N ASP A 367 2.47 -35.10 2.00
CA ASP A 367 3.46 -34.81 3.05
C ASP A 367 4.36 -33.60 2.73
N ALA A 368 4.48 -33.19 1.46
CA ALA A 368 5.21 -32.00 1.04
C ALA A 368 4.44 -30.70 1.33
N ILE A 369 3.22 -30.77 1.86
CA ILE A 369 2.43 -29.57 2.20
C ILE A 369 3.16 -28.66 3.22
N ILE A 370 3.97 -29.25 4.10
CA ILE A 370 4.77 -28.47 5.05
C ILE A 370 5.81 -27.62 4.33
N ASP A 371 6.40 -28.13 3.25
CA ASP A 371 7.36 -27.40 2.42
C ASP A 371 6.66 -26.25 1.67
N ILE A 372 5.37 -26.42 1.34
CA ILE A 372 4.55 -25.35 0.77
C ILE A 372 4.33 -24.21 1.77
N PHE A 373 3.98 -24.54 3.01
CA PHE A 373 3.87 -23.54 4.07
C PHE A 373 5.22 -22.85 4.39
N GLN A 374 6.33 -23.60 4.31
CA GLN A 374 7.67 -23.03 4.45
C GLN A 374 8.01 -22.05 3.32
N GLY A 375 7.56 -22.29 2.09
CA GLY A 375 7.72 -21.35 0.97
C GLY A 375 7.12 -19.97 1.25
N PHE A 376 5.95 -19.88 1.89
CA PHE A 376 5.39 -18.60 2.35
C PHE A 376 6.31 -17.91 3.36
N ALA A 377 6.80 -18.65 4.35
CA ALA A 377 7.71 -18.11 5.37
C ALA A 377 9.01 -17.58 4.75
N GLN A 378 9.57 -18.31 3.77
CA GLN A 378 10.76 -17.90 3.02
C GLN A 378 10.50 -16.63 2.20
N THR A 379 9.41 -16.59 1.45
CA THR A 379 9.00 -15.41 0.67
C THR A 379 8.92 -14.16 1.56
N ILE A 380 8.31 -14.27 2.75
CA ILE A 380 8.21 -13.16 3.72
C ILE A 380 9.58 -12.75 4.25
N LYS A 381 10.40 -13.73 4.64
CA LYS A 381 11.74 -13.49 5.18
C LYS A 381 12.57 -12.68 4.18
N TYR A 382 12.66 -13.15 2.94
CA TYR A 382 13.45 -12.46 1.91
C TYR A 382 12.85 -11.12 1.51
N SER A 383 11.51 -11.00 1.48
CA SER A 383 10.88 -9.73 1.14
C SER A 383 11.23 -8.65 2.17
N LYS A 384 11.35 -9.03 3.44
CA LYS A 384 11.85 -8.12 4.49
C LYS A 384 13.33 -7.81 4.31
N GLU A 385 14.17 -8.81 4.08
CA GLU A 385 15.63 -8.64 3.92
C GLU A 385 15.97 -7.70 2.75
N HIS A 386 15.22 -7.77 1.65
CA HIS A 386 15.42 -6.93 0.46
C HIS A 386 14.48 -5.72 0.38
N GLN A 387 13.74 -5.41 1.45
CA GLN A 387 12.80 -4.27 1.54
C GLN A 387 11.76 -4.24 0.40
N LYS A 388 11.23 -5.40 0.04
CA LYS A 388 10.20 -5.56 -1.00
C LYS A 388 8.81 -5.67 -0.39
N SER A 389 7.86 -5.00 -1.02
CA SER A 389 6.43 -5.05 -0.68
C SER A 389 5.65 -6.08 -1.50
N ILE A 390 6.29 -6.71 -2.48
CA ILE A 390 5.71 -7.72 -3.37
C ILE A 390 6.64 -8.94 -3.46
N GLY A 391 6.04 -10.13 -3.34
CA GLY A 391 6.69 -11.41 -3.61
C GLY A 391 5.83 -12.30 -4.52
N TYR A 392 6.47 -13.23 -5.21
CA TYR A 392 5.83 -14.21 -6.07
C TYR A 392 6.15 -15.60 -5.56
N TYR A 393 5.13 -16.45 -5.49
CA TYR A 393 5.24 -17.80 -4.99
C TYR A 393 4.67 -18.81 -6.00
N ILE A 394 5.53 -19.64 -6.58
CA ILE A 394 5.19 -20.56 -7.66
C ILE A 394 5.29 -21.99 -7.14
N ILE A 395 4.20 -22.73 -7.27
CA ILE A 395 4.08 -24.10 -6.79
C ILE A 395 3.82 -24.99 -7.99
N TYR A 396 4.79 -25.85 -8.31
CA TYR A 396 4.62 -26.89 -9.30
C TYR A 396 3.95 -28.10 -8.65
N GLN A 397 2.85 -28.56 -9.21
CA GLN A 397 2.10 -29.70 -8.69
C GLN A 397 2.33 -30.94 -9.54
N THR A 398 2.79 -32.02 -8.91
CA THR A 398 2.91 -33.33 -9.56
C THR A 398 2.07 -34.42 -8.89
N ASP A 399 1.40 -34.10 -7.78
CA ASP A 399 0.54 -35.03 -7.04
C ASP A 399 -0.71 -35.40 -7.85
N VAL A 400 -0.92 -36.70 -8.05
CA VAL A 400 -2.01 -37.28 -8.84
C VAL A 400 -3.24 -37.63 -8.00
N ASP A 401 -3.12 -37.59 -6.67
CA ASP A 401 -4.17 -37.91 -5.71
C ASP A 401 -4.77 -36.64 -5.08
N TYR A 402 -3.96 -35.58 -4.93
CA TYR A 402 -4.37 -34.32 -4.30
C TYR A 402 -4.17 -33.12 -5.23
N LYS A 403 -5.15 -32.21 -5.21
CA LYS A 403 -5.11 -30.93 -5.92
C LYS A 403 -5.00 -29.79 -4.92
N LEU A 404 -3.86 -29.11 -4.93
CA LEU A 404 -3.63 -27.89 -4.20
C LEU A 404 -4.45 -26.74 -4.80
N ILE A 405 -5.19 -26.05 -3.94
CA ILE A 405 -5.95 -24.85 -4.27
C ILE A 405 -5.50 -23.75 -3.34
N THR A 406 -5.00 -22.65 -3.90
CA THR A 406 -4.54 -21.48 -3.15
C THR A 406 -5.39 -20.27 -3.50
N GLU A 407 -5.45 -19.29 -2.60
CA GLU A 407 -5.82 -17.93 -2.99
C GLU A 407 -4.78 -17.39 -3.99
N PRO A 408 -5.19 -16.58 -4.99
CA PRO A 408 -4.25 -16.02 -5.95
C PRO A 408 -3.36 -14.93 -5.33
N VAL A 409 -3.81 -14.31 -4.24
CA VAL A 409 -3.12 -13.21 -3.55
C VAL A 409 -3.28 -13.37 -2.04
N TYR A 410 -2.17 -13.33 -1.32
CA TYR A 410 -2.13 -13.27 0.15
C TYR A 410 -1.61 -11.92 0.59
N ARG A 411 -2.24 -11.33 1.62
CA ARG A 411 -1.73 -10.13 2.29
C ARG A 411 -1.28 -10.47 3.70
N ILE A 412 0.01 -10.27 3.96
CA ILE A 412 0.65 -10.64 5.21
C ILE A 412 1.39 -9.42 5.73
N GLY A 413 0.74 -8.66 6.61
CA GLY A 413 1.18 -7.31 6.99
C GLY A 413 1.17 -6.38 5.77
N ASN A 414 2.30 -5.73 5.49
CA ASN A 414 2.46 -4.82 4.35
C ASN A 414 2.94 -5.52 3.07
N LEU A 415 3.18 -6.84 3.12
CA LEU A 415 3.63 -7.64 1.97
C LEU A 415 2.44 -8.24 1.24
N THR A 416 2.46 -8.13 -0.09
CA THR A 416 1.54 -8.82 -1.00
C THR A 416 2.27 -9.99 -1.67
N ILE A 417 1.75 -11.21 -1.55
CA ILE A 417 2.31 -12.41 -2.20
C ILE A 417 1.34 -12.91 -3.26
N TYR A 418 1.79 -12.94 -4.51
CA TYR A 418 1.06 -13.57 -5.61
C TYR A 418 1.38 -15.06 -5.67
N THR A 419 0.37 -15.90 -5.74
CA THR A 419 0.56 -17.35 -5.74
C THR A 419 0.10 -17.96 -7.06
N TYR A 420 0.95 -18.84 -7.60
CA TYR A 420 0.75 -19.53 -8.87
C TYR A 420 0.89 -21.03 -8.66
N VAL A 421 -0.14 -21.80 -9.00
CA VAL A 421 -0.06 -23.26 -9.04
C VAL A 421 0.02 -23.71 -10.48
N ILE A 422 1.12 -24.35 -10.87
CA ILE A 422 1.36 -24.89 -12.22
C ILE A 422 1.15 -26.40 -12.16
N ASP A 423 0.09 -26.88 -12.80
CA ASP A 423 -0.28 -28.30 -12.72
C ASP A 423 0.44 -29.16 -13.76
N LEU A 424 1.48 -29.86 -13.32
CA LEU A 424 2.24 -30.77 -14.17
C LEU A 424 1.59 -32.16 -14.30
N THR A 425 0.40 -32.40 -13.76
CA THR A 425 -0.29 -33.70 -13.96
C THR A 425 -1.04 -33.76 -15.28
N SER A 426 -1.36 -32.60 -15.87
CA SER A 426 -2.31 -32.46 -17.00
C SER A 426 -3.74 -32.97 -16.69
N LEU A 427 -4.07 -33.22 -15.42
CA LEU A 427 -5.42 -33.59 -15.00
C LEU A 427 -6.25 -32.31 -14.80
N SER A 428 -7.00 -31.89 -15.81
CA SER A 428 -7.84 -30.68 -15.74
C SER A 428 -9.31 -30.94 -16.08
N GLY A 429 -10.18 -30.06 -15.60
CA GLY A 429 -11.62 -30.06 -15.93
C GLY A 429 -12.42 -31.20 -15.29
N ARG A 430 -13.38 -31.74 -16.05
CA ARG A 430 -14.39 -32.71 -15.56
C ARG A 430 -13.82 -34.07 -15.13
N PHE A 431 -12.57 -34.36 -15.46
CA PHE A 431 -11.91 -35.63 -15.16
C PHE A 431 -11.00 -35.57 -13.92
N ASP A 432 -10.84 -34.39 -13.33
CA ASP A 432 -10.04 -34.22 -12.13
C ASP A 432 -10.78 -34.77 -10.90
N LYS A 433 -10.37 -35.97 -10.46
CA LYS A 433 -10.94 -36.67 -9.30
C LYS A 433 -10.11 -36.48 -8.03
N ARG A 434 -9.08 -35.64 -8.09
CA ARG A 434 -8.16 -35.44 -6.96
C ARG A 434 -8.88 -34.81 -5.78
N GLU A 435 -8.43 -35.17 -4.60
CA GLU A 435 -8.91 -34.55 -3.38
C GLU A 435 -8.39 -33.11 -3.27
N HIS A 436 -9.30 -32.16 -3.10
CA HIS A 436 -8.94 -30.75 -3.00
C HIS A 436 -8.32 -30.42 -1.63
N LEU A 437 -7.14 -29.83 -1.67
CA LEU A 437 -6.42 -29.30 -0.52
C LEU A 437 -6.40 -27.77 -0.62
N VAL A 438 -7.26 -27.12 0.16
CA VAL A 438 -7.42 -25.67 0.12
C VAL A 438 -6.50 -25.01 1.14
N LEU A 439 -5.61 -24.12 0.68
CA LEU A 439 -4.83 -23.21 1.51
C LEU A 439 -5.52 -21.84 1.47
N SER A 440 -6.12 -21.44 2.58
CA SER A 440 -6.71 -20.11 2.75
C SER A 440 -5.74 -19.14 3.43
N SER A 441 -6.05 -17.85 3.39
CA SER A 441 -5.33 -16.84 4.17
C SER A 441 -5.28 -17.19 5.67
N ASP A 442 -6.34 -17.78 6.23
CA ASP A 442 -6.37 -18.23 7.63
C ASP A 442 -5.35 -19.34 7.89
N GLU A 443 -5.26 -20.34 7.01
CA GLU A 443 -4.30 -21.43 7.14
C GLU A 443 -2.85 -20.92 7.08
N VAL A 444 -2.56 -20.04 6.11
CA VAL A 444 -1.20 -19.47 5.94
C VAL A 444 -0.82 -18.59 7.12
N ASN A 445 -1.68 -17.65 7.52
CA ASN A 445 -1.43 -16.78 8.68
C ASN A 445 -1.28 -17.59 9.96
N ASN A 446 -2.12 -18.61 10.14
CA ASN A 446 -2.03 -19.49 11.30
C ASN A 446 -0.69 -20.22 11.36
N TYR A 447 -0.24 -20.82 10.25
CA TYR A 447 1.08 -21.46 10.20
C TYR A 447 2.20 -20.47 10.56
N LEU A 448 2.20 -19.29 9.96
CA LEU A 448 3.26 -18.30 10.14
C LEU A 448 3.35 -17.79 11.58
N ASN A 449 2.22 -17.58 12.24
CA ASN A 449 2.17 -17.08 13.61
C ASN A 449 2.51 -18.16 14.64
N ASN A 450 2.24 -19.44 14.32
CA ASN A 450 2.12 -20.48 15.34
C ASN A 450 3.06 -21.67 15.16
N LYS A 451 3.82 -21.75 14.06
CA LYS A 451 4.73 -22.89 13.79
C LYS A 451 5.67 -23.22 14.96
N ASP A 452 6.16 -22.21 15.67
CA ASP A 452 7.14 -22.34 16.75
C ASP A 452 6.53 -22.19 18.17
N ASN A 453 5.23 -21.91 18.27
CA ASN A 453 4.58 -21.62 19.54
C ASN A 453 3.75 -22.82 20.04
N GLU A 454 3.84 -23.12 21.34
CA GLU A 454 2.86 -23.99 22.00
C GLU A 454 1.60 -23.16 22.25
N LEU A 455 0.60 -23.31 21.38
CA LEU A 455 -0.71 -22.74 21.59
C LEU A 455 -1.67 -23.80 22.10
N VAL A 456 -2.55 -23.39 23.02
CA VAL A 456 -3.66 -24.18 23.52
C VAL A 456 -4.94 -23.66 22.83
N LYS A 457 -5.34 -24.29 21.72
CA LYS A 457 -6.52 -23.92 20.92
C LYS A 457 -7.72 -24.81 21.21
N ASN A 458 -8.94 -24.32 20.99
CA ASN A 458 -10.12 -25.17 21.02
C ASN A 458 -10.08 -26.18 19.86
N TRP A 459 -10.35 -27.46 20.13
CA TRP A 459 -10.35 -28.54 19.13
C TRP A 459 -11.26 -28.24 17.92
N LYS A 460 -12.37 -27.54 18.13
CA LYS A 460 -13.31 -27.17 17.06
C LYS A 460 -12.74 -26.12 16.10
N GLU A 461 -11.75 -25.34 16.54
CA GLU A 461 -11.11 -24.25 15.80
C GLU A 461 -9.79 -24.69 15.14
N VAL A 462 -9.43 -25.97 15.26
CA VAL A 462 -8.20 -26.52 14.69
C VAL A 462 -8.21 -26.39 13.17
N LEU A 463 -7.15 -25.78 12.67
CA LEU A 463 -6.80 -25.65 11.26
C LEU A 463 -5.85 -26.78 10.85
N LEU A 464 -5.72 -27.02 9.54
CA LEU A 464 -4.80 -28.04 9.03
C LEU A 464 -3.34 -27.70 9.38
N SER A 465 -2.98 -26.43 9.24
CA SER A 465 -1.69 -25.86 9.62
C SER A 465 -1.33 -26.08 11.09
N ASP A 466 -2.32 -26.05 12.00
CA ASP A 466 -2.09 -26.37 13.42
C ASP A 466 -1.61 -27.81 13.59
N LEU A 467 -2.22 -28.76 12.88
CA LEU A 467 -1.86 -30.18 12.94
C LEU A 467 -0.50 -30.45 12.30
N LEU A 468 -0.20 -29.78 11.19
CA LEU A 468 1.08 -29.87 10.49
C LEU A 468 2.26 -29.32 11.32
N SER A 469 2.00 -28.38 12.23
CA SER A 469 3.01 -27.85 13.14
C SER A 469 3.45 -28.85 14.23
N ILE A 470 2.71 -29.96 14.39
CA ILE A 470 3.03 -30.98 15.40
C ILE A 470 4.10 -31.92 14.86
N LYS A 471 5.27 -31.88 15.50
CA LYS A 471 6.41 -32.74 15.14
C LYS A 471 6.01 -34.21 15.06
N GLY A 472 6.21 -34.80 13.88
CA GLY A 472 5.96 -36.21 13.61
C GLY A 472 4.54 -36.54 13.14
N ILE A 473 3.63 -35.58 13.03
CA ILE A 473 2.34 -35.77 12.37
C ILE A 473 2.50 -35.35 10.90
N GLY A 474 2.65 -36.34 10.00
CA GLY A 474 2.78 -36.08 8.56
C GLY A 474 1.51 -35.48 7.94
N GLY A 475 1.60 -35.03 6.68
CA GLY A 475 0.50 -34.38 5.97
C GLY A 475 -0.72 -35.28 5.83
N VAL A 476 -0.50 -36.57 5.49
CA VAL A 476 -1.60 -37.56 5.38
C VAL A 476 -2.36 -37.73 6.70
N THR A 477 -1.63 -37.78 7.82
CA THR A 477 -2.25 -37.96 9.14
C THR A 477 -2.98 -36.68 9.56
N SER A 478 -2.36 -35.52 9.35
CA SER A 478 -2.93 -34.21 9.64
C SER A 478 -4.25 -33.99 8.89
N LEU A 479 -4.30 -34.32 7.60
CA LEU A 479 -5.51 -34.15 6.80
C LEU A 479 -6.65 -35.08 7.25
N LYS A 480 -6.34 -36.34 7.58
CA LYS A 480 -7.33 -37.29 8.12
C LYS A 480 -7.94 -36.80 9.42
N ILE A 481 -7.09 -36.32 10.35
CA ILE A 481 -7.53 -35.72 11.61
C ILE A 481 -8.40 -34.49 11.32
N PHE A 482 -7.91 -33.56 10.50
CA PHE A 482 -8.60 -32.32 10.19
C PHE A 482 -10.00 -32.55 9.63
N LYS A 483 -10.14 -33.48 8.68
CA LYS A 483 -11.44 -33.81 8.06
C LYS A 483 -12.45 -34.36 9.05
N GLN A 484 -12.00 -35.12 10.04
CA GLN A 484 -12.87 -35.79 11.01
C GLN A 484 -12.99 -35.00 12.33
N ARG A 485 -12.28 -33.88 12.50
CA ARG A 485 -12.14 -33.17 13.79
C ARG A 485 -13.46 -32.85 14.48
N LYS A 486 -14.49 -32.47 13.72
CA LYS A 486 -15.80 -32.09 14.27
C LYS A 486 -16.53 -33.26 14.96
N SER A 487 -16.27 -34.49 14.52
CA SER A 487 -16.90 -35.72 15.05
C SER A 487 -15.95 -36.58 15.88
N LEU A 488 -14.64 -36.34 15.81
CA LEU A 488 -13.64 -37.09 16.57
C LEU A 488 -13.72 -36.74 18.06
N LYS A 489 -13.96 -37.76 18.89
CA LYS A 489 -13.67 -37.66 20.32
C LYS A 489 -12.18 -37.87 20.54
N LYS A 490 -11.68 -37.35 21.66
CA LYS A 490 -10.28 -37.48 22.09
C LYS A 490 -9.71 -38.90 21.92
N ILE A 491 -10.44 -39.93 22.34
CA ILE A 491 -9.97 -41.33 22.27
C ILE A 491 -9.96 -41.90 20.85
N ASP A 492 -10.80 -41.36 19.96
CA ASP A 492 -10.91 -41.82 18.58
C ASP A 492 -9.71 -41.38 17.72
N ILE A 493 -8.96 -40.37 18.17
CA ILE A 493 -7.74 -39.93 17.49
C ILE A 493 -6.67 -41.04 17.45
N LEU A 494 -6.57 -41.86 18.49
CA LEU A 494 -5.66 -43.02 18.51
C LEU A 494 -6.00 -44.08 17.46
N ARG A 495 -7.23 -44.07 16.94
CA ARG A 495 -7.67 -45.02 15.90
C ARG A 495 -7.20 -44.57 14.50
N ILE A 496 -6.71 -43.34 14.36
CA ILE A 496 -6.19 -42.83 13.10
C ILE A 496 -4.80 -43.41 12.88
N THR A 497 -4.61 -44.08 11.75
CA THR A 497 -3.33 -44.67 11.36
C THR A 497 -2.23 -43.62 11.41
N GLY A 498 -1.15 -43.93 12.13
CA GLY A 498 -0.05 -42.99 12.33
C GLY A 498 -0.17 -42.13 13.59
N VAL A 499 -1.21 -42.26 14.41
CA VAL A 499 -1.30 -41.53 15.69
C VAL A 499 -1.10 -42.50 16.86
N GLY A 500 0.16 -42.66 17.29
CA GLY A 500 0.49 -43.37 18.53
C GLY A 500 0.32 -42.49 19.77
N PHE A 501 0.40 -43.09 20.96
CA PHE A 501 0.27 -42.40 22.25
C PHE A 501 1.19 -41.17 22.40
N GLY A 502 2.43 -41.25 21.92
CA GLY A 502 3.35 -40.11 21.96
C GLY A 502 2.88 -38.93 21.12
N ARG A 503 2.30 -39.20 19.94
CA ARG A 503 1.73 -38.16 19.05
C ARG A 503 0.43 -37.61 19.63
N LEU A 504 -0.41 -38.45 20.22
CA LEU A 504 -1.62 -37.98 20.94
C LEU A 504 -1.25 -36.99 22.05
N LYS A 505 -0.23 -37.30 22.87
CA LYS A 505 0.23 -36.36 23.90
C LYS A 505 0.68 -35.01 23.32
N SER A 506 1.34 -35.01 22.17
CA SER A 506 1.71 -33.76 21.49
C SER A 506 0.49 -32.97 20.98
N ILE A 507 -0.56 -33.66 20.51
CA ILE A 507 -1.84 -33.04 20.15
C ILE A 507 -2.52 -32.45 21.40
N GLU A 508 -2.57 -33.20 22.49
CA GLU A 508 -3.20 -32.78 23.76
C GLU A 508 -2.51 -31.57 24.39
N LYS A 509 -1.18 -31.44 24.21
CA LYS A 509 -0.46 -30.23 24.66
C LYS A 509 -0.89 -28.98 23.91
N ARG A 510 -1.41 -29.11 22.70
CA ARG A 510 -1.78 -27.99 21.83
C ARG A 510 -3.28 -27.72 21.72
N PHE A 511 -4.14 -28.66 22.13
CA PHE A 511 -5.58 -28.49 21.96
C PHE A 511 -6.42 -28.88 23.17
N LEU A 512 -7.44 -28.08 23.42
CA LEU A 512 -8.52 -28.33 24.38
C LEU A 512 -9.66 -29.06 23.66
N PHE A 513 -9.93 -30.28 24.11
CA PHE A 513 -10.94 -31.20 23.54
C PHE A 513 -12.36 -30.93 24.03
#